data_AF-A0A803M9X9-F1
#
_entry.id   AF-A0A803M9X9-F1
#
_cell.length_a   1.000
_cell.length_b   1.000
_cell.length_c   1.000
_cell.angle_alpha   90.00
_cell.angle_beta   90.00
_cell.angle_gamma   90.00
#
_symmetry.space_group_name_H-M   'P 1'
#
loop_
_entity.id
_entity.type
_entity.pdbx_description
1 polymer ?
#
loop_
_entity_poly.entity_id
_entity_poly.type
_entity_poly.pdbx_seq_one_letter_code
_entity_poly.pdbx_strand_id
1 'polypeptide(L)' 'MAIPKGKGRKARAEEEACKTMKCLQEWTNWSLKKAKVVTHYGLIPLIIYIGMNSEPKPTLSQLLSPF' A
#
# COMPACT_ATOMS: atom_id res chain seq x y z
N MET A 1 -32.74 39.44 10.12
CA MET A 1 -32.07 38.52 9.17
C MET A 1 -31.16 37.60 9.99
N ALA A 2 -31.66 36.46 10.46
CA ALA A 2 -30.87 35.57 11.31
C ALA A 2 -30.32 34.41 10.45
N ILE A 3 -29.02 34.45 10.16
CA ILE A 3 -28.33 33.29 9.59
C ILE A 3 -28.29 32.21 10.68
N PRO A 4 -28.83 31.00 10.45
CA PRO A 4 -28.80 29.94 11.45
C PRO A 4 -27.34 29.56 11.73
N LYS A 5 -26.83 29.90 12.93
CA LYS A 5 -25.45 29.64 13.40
C LYS A 5 -24.98 28.18 13.26
N GLY A 6 -25.86 27.23 12.97
CA GLY A 6 -25.54 25.81 12.77
C GLY A 6 -25.16 25.40 11.34
N LYS A 7 -25.55 26.16 10.31
CA LYS A 7 -25.41 25.70 8.90
C LYS A 7 -23.97 25.78 8.38
N GLY A 8 -23.21 26.78 8.82
CA GLY A 8 -21.79 26.94 8.46
C GLY A 8 -20.85 25.93 9.14
N ARG A 9 -21.18 25.45 10.35
CA ARG A 9 -20.39 24.40 11.02
C ARG A 9 -20.55 23.02 10.37
N LYS A 10 -21.76 22.69 9.92
CA LYS A 10 -22.01 21.45 9.14
C LYS A 10 -21.30 21.47 7.80
N ALA A 11 -21.45 22.55 7.02
CA ALA A 11 -20.81 22.66 5.71
C ALA A 11 -19.27 22.59 5.81
N ARG A 12 -18.68 23.24 6.82
CA ARG A 12 -17.24 23.15 7.06
C ARG A 12 -16.81 21.75 7.49
N ALA A 13 -17.57 21.09 8.38
CA ALA A 13 -17.28 19.72 8.79
C ALA A 13 -17.39 18.72 7.61
N GLU A 14 -18.38 18.90 6.73
CA GLU A 14 -18.56 18.10 5.52
C GLU A 14 -17.44 18.33 4.50
N GLU A 15 -16.97 19.58 4.36
CA GLU A 15 -15.83 19.92 3.50
C GLU A 15 -14.51 19.32 4.03
N GLU A 16 -14.26 19.42 5.33
CA GLU A 16 -13.10 18.80 6.00
C GLU A 16 -13.15 17.26 5.92
N ALA A 17 -14.34 16.66 6.08
CA ALA A 17 -14.54 15.22 5.88
C ALA A 17 -14.28 14.81 4.42
N CYS A 18 -14.77 15.59 3.45
CA CYS A 18 -14.52 15.36 2.02
C CYS A 18 -13.02 15.45 1.69
N LYS A 19 -12.30 16.44 2.24
CA LYS A 19 -10.84 16.57 2.10
C LYS A 19 -10.10 15.38 2.71
N THR A 20 -10.49 14.95 3.91
CA THR A 20 -9.88 13.80 4.59
C THR A 20 -10.10 12.51 3.79
N MET A 21 -11.31 12.31 3.25
CA MET A 21 -11.62 11.16 2.38
C MET A 21 -10.82 11.19 1.08
N LYS A 22 -10.64 12.37 0.46
CA LYS A 22 -9.79 12.51 -0.73
C LYS A 22 -8.33 12.18 -0.44
N CYS A 23 -7.78 12.67 0.68
CA CYS A 23 -6.42 12.31 1.11
C CYS A 23 -6.29 10.80 1.34
N LEU A 24 -7.23 10.17 2.04
CA LEU A 24 -7.25 8.72 2.24
C LEU A 24 -7.33 7.96 0.92
N GLN A 25 -8.12 8.44 -0.03
CA GLN A 25 -8.27 7.83 -1.34
C GLN A 25 -6.99 7.95 -2.17
N GLU A 26 -6.33 9.11 -2.15
CA GLU A 26 -5.01 9.30 -2.78
C GLU A 26 -3.94 8.40 -2.15
N TRP A 27 -3.90 8.32 -0.82
CA TRP A 27 -3.01 7.43 -0.09
C TRP A 27 -3.27 5.97 -0.42
N THR A 28 -4.54 5.54 -0.51
CA THR A 28 -4.91 4.17 -0.85
C THR A 28 -4.56 3.85 -2.30
N ASN A 29 -4.84 4.75 -3.24
CA ASN A 29 -4.50 4.55 -4.65
C ASN A 29 -2.98 4.51 -4.88
N TRP A 30 -2.23 5.38 -4.20
CA TRP A 30 -0.77 5.34 -4.22
C TRP A 30 -0.25 4.02 -3.63
N SER A 31 -0.80 3.60 -2.49
CA SER A 31 -0.43 2.34 -1.84
C SER A 31 -0.75 1.12 -2.70
N LEU A 32 -1.91 1.08 -3.37
CA LEU A 32 -2.28 -0.02 -4.29
C LEU A 32 -1.34 -0.11 -5.49
N LYS A 33 -0.94 1.03 -6.05
CA LYS A 33 0.06 1.07 -7.14
C LYS A 33 1.41 0.54 -6.66
N LYS A 34 1.84 0.92 -5.45
CA LYS A 34 3.09 0.42 -4.85
C LYS A 34 2.99 -1.06 -4.47
N ALA A 35 1.85 -1.52 -3.98
CA ALA A 35 1.61 -2.92 -3.64
C ALA A 35 1.84 -3.84 -4.85
N LYS A 36 1.38 -3.45 -6.06
CA LYS A 36 1.65 -4.23 -7.29
C LYS A 36 3.15 -4.40 -7.55
N VAL A 37 3.93 -3.34 -7.41
CA VAL A 37 5.38 -3.37 -7.62
C VAL A 37 6.06 -4.23 -6.56
N VAL A 38 5.70 -4.05 -5.29
CA VAL A 38 6.24 -4.84 -4.18
C VAL A 38 5.87 -6.31 -4.32
N THR A 39 4.65 -6.64 -4.73
CA THR A 39 4.27 -8.03 -4.97
C THR A 39 5.01 -8.60 -6.17
N HIS A 40 5.10 -7.88 -7.29
CA HIS A 40 5.75 -8.38 -8.51
C HIS A 40 7.26 -8.62 -8.31
N TYR A 41 7.94 -7.69 -7.63
CA TYR A 41 9.39 -7.80 -7.40
C TYR A 41 9.77 -8.39 -6.06
N GLY A 42 8.85 -8.50 -5.10
CA GLY A 42 9.12 -8.98 -3.75
C GLY A 42 8.65 -10.41 -3.52
N LEU A 43 7.61 -10.89 -4.21
CA LEU A 43 7.09 -12.24 -4.01
C LEU A 43 8.13 -13.32 -4.36
N ILE A 44 8.76 -13.19 -5.52
CA ILE A 44 9.76 -14.17 -5.98
C ILE A 44 10.99 -14.16 -5.06
N PRO A 45 11.64 -13.00 -4.77
CA PRO A 45 12.75 -12.97 -3.80
C PRO A 45 12.39 -13.44 -2.40
N LEU A 46 11.17 -13.17 -1.93
CA LEU A 46 10.70 -13.63 -0.62
C LEU A 46 10.60 -15.15 -0.56
N ILE A 47 10.01 -15.77 -1.58
CA ILE A 47 9.90 -17.23 -1.68
C ILE A 47 11.30 -17.86 -1.70
N ILE A 48 12.23 -17.27 -2.46
CA ILE A 48 13.63 -17.71 -2.52
C ILE A 48 14.25 -17.64 -1.12
N TYR A 49 14.12 -16.51 -0.42
CA TYR A 49 14.67 -16.34 0.92
C TYR A 49 14.13 -17.37 1.95
N ILE A 50 12.84 -17.69 1.87
CA ILE A 50 12.21 -18.69 2.74
C ILE A 50 12.71 -20.10 2.38
N GLY A 51 12.72 -20.46 1.10
CA GLY A 51 13.15 -21.78 0.62
C GLY A 51 14.64 -22.04 0.82
N MET A 52 15.47 -20.99 0.80
CA MET A 52 16.90 -21.09 1.06
C MET A 52 17.26 -21.36 2.53
N ASN A 53 16.31 -21.28 3.47
CA ASN A 53 16.55 -21.71 4.87
C ASN A 53 16.40 -23.22 5.08
N SER A 54 16.13 -23.99 4.03
CA SER A 54 16.18 -25.45 4.08
C SER A 54 17.63 -25.94 4.10
N GLU A 55 17.98 -26.80 5.06
CA GLU A 55 19.29 -27.45 5.11
C GLU A 55 19.35 -28.65 4.16
N PRO A 56 20.44 -28.86 3.40
CA PRO A 56 21.61 -27.98 3.24
C PRO A 56 21.31 -26.75 2.38
N LYS A 57 21.84 -25.59 2.79
CA LYS A 57 21.54 -24.27 2.20
C LYS A 57 21.88 -24.25 0.70
N PRO A 58 20.90 -24.16 -0.21
CA PRO A 58 21.18 -24.14 -1.65
C PRO A 58 21.90 -22.83 -2.01
N THR A 59 22.89 -22.91 -2.90
CA THR A 59 23.59 -21.71 -3.38
C THR A 59 22.69 -20.92 -4.34
N LEU A 60 22.69 -19.58 -4.26
CA LEU A 60 21.91 -18.72 -5.17
C LEU A 60 22.21 -19.02 -6.64
N SER A 61 23.46 -19.40 -6.92
CA SER A 61 23.94 -19.81 -8.23
C SER A 61 23.20 -21.03 -8.75
N GLN A 62 22.93 -22.05 -7.92
CA GLN A 62 22.18 -23.26 -8.32
C GLN A 62 20.68 -22.99 -8.54
N LEU A 63 20.11 -21.98 -7.90
CA LEU A 63 18.68 -21.65 -8.08
C LEU A 63 18.41 -20.85 -9.36
N LEU A 64 19.39 -20.05 -9.78
CA LEU A 64 19.28 -19.16 -10.94
C LEU A 64 19.97 -19.71 -12.20
N SER A 65 20.83 -20.72 -12.03
CA SER A 65 21.47 -21.48 -13.09
C SER A 65 20.64 -22.73 -13.40
N PRO A 66 20.32 -23.03 -14.67
CA PRO A 66 19.73 -24.32 -15.03
C PRO A 66 20.74 -25.49 -14.93
N PHE A 67 21.97 -25.24 -14.43
CA PHE A 67 23.09 -26.19 -14.33
C PHE A 67 23.82 -26.09 -12.98
#